data_AF-A0A131XCI4-F1
#
_entry.id   AF-A0A131XCI4-F1
#
_cell.length_a   1.000
_cell.length_b   1.000
_cell.length_c   1.000
_cell.angle_alpha   90.00
_cell.angle_beta   90.00
_cell.angle_gamma   90.00
#
_symmetry.space_group_name_H-M   'P 1'
#
loop_
_entity.id
_entity.type
_entity.pdbx_description
1 polymer ?
#
loop_
_entity_poly.entity_id
_entity_poly.type
_entity_poly.pdbx_seq_one_letter_code
_entity_poly.pdbx_strand_id
1 'polypeptide(L)'
;IYVSVMKLLCTICILFSSVNENAGQGWYAADMTMAPHNSAAMNHGVQTFCYYLYWNRGVRYAFYPNGTPCWYWHWGYRKVGQCWNGKCTIKPPRPEIPCDGVYRGDGYATSCTYPCNIQNGKLAWYNRGTPCLPLNSHGNRAGGAGLCERGVCKPSYELPPQEQGQAHPTYLLKCKEREHTGRSILTSCYHYCKVGKSWFTGYYDSNVTSACVLDAPRTPNQVGWCCRGVCIQKAHCGSSST
;
A
#
# COMPACT_ATOMS: atom_id res chain seq x y z
N ILE A 1 20.65 26.54 70.43
CA ILE A 1 21.31 26.06 69.19
C ILE A 1 20.42 25.09 68.38
N TYR A 2 19.45 24.37 68.98
CA TYR A 2 18.59 23.42 68.25
C TYR A 2 17.43 24.01 67.40
N VAL A 3 17.14 25.31 67.48
CA VAL A 3 15.97 25.93 66.80
C VAL A 3 16.27 26.33 65.35
N SER A 4 17.52 26.25 64.90
CA SER A 4 17.93 26.78 63.58
C SER A 4 17.88 25.77 62.43
N VAL A 5 18.05 24.47 62.71
CA VAL A 5 18.16 23.43 61.66
C VAL A 5 16.81 23.09 61.00
N MET A 6 15.71 23.15 61.77
CA MET A 6 14.38 22.76 61.27
C MET A 6 13.78 23.78 60.29
N LYS A 7 14.14 25.07 60.41
CA LYS A 7 13.72 26.11 59.45
C LYS A 7 14.48 26.00 58.12
N LEU A 8 15.74 25.57 58.15
CA LEU A 8 16.55 25.40 56.94
C LEU A 8 16.03 24.25 56.06
N LEU A 9 15.64 23.12 56.67
CA LEU A 9 15.11 21.96 55.95
C LEU A 9 13.73 22.22 55.32
N CYS A 10 12.84 22.96 55.99
CA CYS A 10 11.56 23.36 55.38
C CYS A 10 11.73 24.27 54.15
N THR A 11 12.76 25.12 54.14
CA THR A 11 12.99 26.05 53.03
C THR A 11 13.53 25.32 51.79
N ILE A 12 14.35 24.28 51.98
CA ILE A 12 14.88 23.45 50.89
C ILE A 12 13.76 22.62 50.24
N CYS A 13 12.82 22.07 51.01
CA CYS A 13 11.70 21.30 50.44
C CYS A 13 10.73 22.14 49.59
N ILE A 14 10.58 23.44 49.87
CA ILE A 14 9.69 24.31 49.09
C ILE A 14 10.34 24.71 47.75
N LEU A 15 11.67 24.83 47.70
CA LEU A 15 12.40 25.18 46.46
C LEU A 15 12.46 24.04 45.44
N PHE A 16 12.40 22.77 45.87
CA PHE A 16 12.38 21.64 44.93
C PHE A 16 11.00 21.40 44.28
N SER A 17 9.92 21.95 44.83
CA SER A 17 8.56 21.76 44.29
C SER A 17 8.20 22.76 43.18
N SER A 18 8.97 23.83 42.96
CA SER A 18 8.63 24.91 42.02
C SER A 18 9.42 24.87 40.70
N VAL A 19 10.31 23.89 40.48
CA VAL A 19 11.14 23.82 39.26
C VAL A 19 10.57 22.89 38.17
N ASN A 20 9.36 22.34 38.36
CA ASN A 20 8.84 21.31 37.43
C ASN A 20 7.66 21.73 36.54
N GLU A 21 7.25 23.01 36.56
CA GLU A 21 6.13 23.50 35.76
C GLU A 21 6.50 24.78 35.01
N ASN A 22 7.40 24.67 34.02
CA ASN A 22 7.51 25.69 32.99
C ASN A 22 8.00 25.09 31.66
N ALA A 23 7.07 24.47 30.95
CA ALA A 23 7.13 24.34 29.49
C ALA A 23 5.70 24.13 28.93
N GLY A 24 4.83 25.10 29.17
CA GLY A 24 3.62 25.27 28.38
C GLY A 24 3.95 26.03 27.10
N GLN A 25 4.04 25.33 25.97
CA GLN A 25 3.86 25.95 24.65
C GLN A 25 2.94 25.07 23.82
N GLY A 26 1.71 25.53 23.68
CA GLY A 26 0.75 25.00 22.74
C GLY A 26 1.12 25.40 21.32
N TRP A 27 0.94 24.47 20.38
CA TRP A 27 0.89 24.77 18.96
C TRP A 27 -0.33 24.10 18.33
N TYR A 28 -0.92 24.86 17.42
CA TYR A 28 -2.23 24.67 16.82
C TYR A 28 -2.29 23.49 15.85
N ALA A 29 -3.51 23.02 15.64
CA ALA A 29 -3.88 22.01 14.65
C ALA A 29 -3.48 22.46 13.24
N ALA A 30 -2.67 21.63 12.58
CA ALA A 30 -2.50 21.63 11.13
C ALA A 30 -3.00 20.28 10.60
N ASP A 31 -3.73 20.35 9.49
CA ASP A 31 -4.35 19.24 8.79
C ASP A 31 -3.39 18.08 8.53
N MET A 32 -3.84 16.86 8.85
CA MET A 32 -3.08 15.63 8.70
C MET A 32 -3.04 15.17 7.23
N THR A 33 -2.07 15.68 6.48
CA THR A 33 -1.48 14.90 5.38
C THR A 33 -0.41 13.97 5.95
N MET A 34 -0.56 12.66 5.77
CA MET A 34 0.41 11.64 6.20
C MET A 34 1.74 11.82 5.45
N ALA A 35 2.66 12.58 6.04
CA ALA A 35 4.05 12.71 5.60
C ALA A 35 4.97 11.74 6.38
N PRO A 36 6.05 11.24 5.75
CA PRO A 36 6.94 10.26 6.37
C PRO A 36 7.84 10.93 7.39
N HIS A 37 7.81 10.42 8.63
CA HIS A 37 8.82 10.56 9.68
C HIS A 37 9.66 11.86 9.71
N ASN A 38 9.02 13.02 9.92
CA ASN A 38 9.73 14.20 10.39
C ASN A 38 9.72 14.23 11.93
N SER A 39 10.83 13.81 12.51
CA SER A 39 11.13 13.67 13.94
C SER A 39 11.22 14.99 14.72
N ALA A 40 10.67 16.09 14.21
CA ALA A 40 10.85 17.43 14.79
C ALA A 40 9.82 17.80 15.89
N ALA A 41 8.87 16.92 16.21
CA ALA A 41 7.90 17.13 17.30
C ALA A 41 8.16 16.29 18.58
N MET A 42 9.29 15.58 18.66
CA MET A 42 9.61 14.70 19.82
C MET A 42 10.52 15.40 20.86
N ASN A 43 10.05 16.48 21.49
CA ASN A 43 10.60 16.88 22.80
C ASN A 43 9.86 16.21 23.98
N HIS A 44 8.89 15.36 23.69
CA HIS A 44 8.29 14.50 24.70
C HIS A 44 9.21 13.30 24.91
N GLY A 45 9.93 13.29 26.04
CA GLY A 45 10.69 12.13 26.49
C GLY A 45 9.84 10.86 26.50
N VAL A 46 10.49 9.69 26.55
CA VAL A 46 9.81 8.39 26.52
C VAL A 46 8.77 8.33 27.63
N GLN A 47 7.51 8.21 27.26
CA GLN A 47 6.39 8.29 28.19
C GLN A 47 6.27 6.99 29.00
N THR A 48 6.06 7.08 30.31
CA THR A 48 5.79 5.89 31.14
C THR A 48 4.42 5.28 30.82
N PHE A 49 3.45 6.13 30.45
CA PHE A 49 2.09 5.74 30.12
C PHE A 49 1.63 6.39 28.81
N CYS A 50 0.73 5.72 28.08
CA CYS A 50 0.18 6.24 26.83
C CYS A 50 -1.07 7.11 27.00
N TYR A 51 -1.24 7.66 28.20
CA TYR A 51 -2.28 8.62 28.54
C TYR A 51 -1.71 9.67 29.50
N TYR A 52 -2.36 10.82 29.57
CA TYR A 52 -2.09 11.86 30.54
C TYR A 52 -3.40 12.36 31.16
N LEU A 53 -3.30 12.87 32.39
CA LEU A 53 -4.40 13.51 33.08
C LEU A 53 -4.35 15.02 32.83
N TYR A 54 -5.50 15.65 32.68
CA TYR A 54 -5.62 17.10 32.57
C TYR A 54 -6.87 17.60 33.29
N TRP A 55 -6.86 18.86 33.69
CA TRP A 55 -7.97 19.48 34.39
C TRP A 55 -8.85 20.26 33.40
N ASN A 56 -10.11 19.86 33.25
CA ASN A 56 -11.13 20.61 32.52
C ASN A 56 -12.50 20.35 33.14
N ARG A 57 -12.94 21.25 34.04
CA ARG A 57 -14.14 21.09 34.89
C ARG A 57 -14.15 19.75 35.65
N GLY A 58 -12.98 19.35 36.13
CA GLY A 58 -12.71 18.05 36.75
C GLY A 58 -11.51 17.34 36.12
N VAL A 59 -11.07 16.26 36.76
CA VAL A 59 -9.98 15.42 36.24
C VAL A 59 -10.48 14.61 35.05
N ARG A 60 -9.83 14.77 33.90
CA ARG A 60 -10.07 13.97 32.69
C ARG A 60 -8.76 13.30 32.27
N TYR A 61 -8.87 12.30 31.40
CA TYR A 61 -7.70 11.69 30.77
C TYR A 61 -7.80 11.82 29.24
N ALA A 62 -6.65 11.87 28.58
CA ALA A 62 -6.53 11.82 27.13
C ALA A 62 -5.37 10.88 26.76
N PHE A 63 -5.43 10.31 25.56
CA PHE A 63 -4.35 9.45 25.05
C PHE A 63 -3.32 10.28 24.30
N TYR A 64 -2.05 9.89 24.44
CA TYR A 64 -1.02 10.42 23.56
C TYR A 64 -1.28 9.98 22.11
N PRO A 65 -0.88 10.80 21.11
CA PRO A 65 -1.01 10.44 19.71
C PRO A 65 -0.36 9.09 19.39
N ASN A 66 -0.97 8.34 18.46
CA ASN A 66 -0.40 7.08 17.99
C ASN A 66 1.02 7.32 17.43
N GLY A 67 1.99 6.50 17.86
CA GLY A 67 3.41 6.66 17.53
C GLY A 67 4.26 7.36 18.59
N THR A 68 3.64 7.92 19.65
CA THR A 68 4.39 8.53 20.76
C THR A 68 5.28 7.48 21.45
N PRO A 69 6.59 7.73 21.69
CA PRO A 69 7.48 6.78 22.34
C PRO A 69 7.04 6.51 23.79
N CYS A 70 7.03 5.24 24.19
CA CYS A 70 6.63 4.84 25.54
C CYS A 70 7.47 3.70 26.10
N TRP A 71 7.47 3.57 27.43
CA TRP A 71 8.12 2.46 28.12
C TRP A 71 7.20 1.24 28.13
N TYR A 72 7.61 0.21 27.40
CA TYR A 72 6.98 -1.11 27.44
C TYR A 72 7.66 -1.97 28.50
N TRP A 73 6.88 -2.39 29.50
CA TRP A 73 7.36 -3.27 30.56
C TRP A 73 7.01 -4.72 30.27
N HIS A 74 8.02 -5.57 30.12
CA HIS A 74 7.81 -7.01 29.96
C HIS A 74 8.94 -7.76 30.66
N TRP A 75 8.60 -8.63 31.61
CA TRP A 75 9.54 -9.56 32.26
C TRP A 75 10.80 -8.90 32.83
N GLY A 76 10.64 -7.71 33.42
CA GLY A 76 11.73 -7.00 34.11
C GLY A 76 12.65 -6.18 33.20
N TYR A 77 12.47 -6.18 31.88
CA TYR A 77 13.21 -5.31 30.95
C TYR A 77 12.34 -4.20 30.39
N ARG A 78 12.94 -3.00 30.28
CA ARG A 78 12.35 -1.83 29.64
C ARG A 78 12.72 -1.81 28.16
N LYS A 79 11.72 -1.82 27.28
CA LYS A 79 11.92 -1.53 25.85
C LYS A 79 11.14 -0.29 25.47
N VAL A 80 11.66 0.49 24.53
CA VAL A 80 10.91 1.61 23.96
C VAL A 80 9.93 1.03 22.94
N GLY A 81 8.65 1.21 23.22
CA GLY A 81 7.55 0.93 22.30
C GLY A 81 6.93 2.22 21.77
N GLN A 82 5.76 2.08 21.17
CA GLN A 82 4.95 3.19 20.68
C GLN A 82 3.54 3.11 21.27
N CYS A 83 2.97 4.26 21.58
CA CYS A 83 1.60 4.36 22.02
C CYS A 83 0.67 4.08 20.85
N TRP A 84 -0.29 3.18 21.05
CA TRP A 84 -1.37 2.92 20.13
C TRP A 84 -2.68 2.74 20.89
N ASN A 85 -3.65 3.62 20.64
CA ASN A 85 -4.96 3.63 21.31
C ASN A 85 -4.83 3.51 22.85
N GLY A 86 -3.90 4.28 23.44
CA GLY A 86 -3.68 4.31 24.89
C GLY A 86 -2.85 3.15 25.47
N LYS A 87 -2.33 2.24 24.64
CA LYS A 87 -1.46 1.13 25.07
C LYS A 87 -0.06 1.28 24.50
N CYS A 88 0.96 0.97 25.30
CA CYS A 88 2.32 0.89 24.79
C CYS A 88 2.55 -0.47 24.12
N THR A 89 2.96 -0.50 22.85
CA THR A 89 3.24 -1.73 22.12
C THR A 89 4.63 -1.67 21.46
N ILE A 90 5.37 -2.78 21.47
CA ILE A 90 6.67 -2.85 20.77
C ILE A 90 6.47 -2.87 19.25
N LYS A 91 5.38 -3.49 18.80
CA LYS A 91 5.02 -3.59 17.39
C LYS A 91 3.79 -2.71 17.15
N PRO A 92 3.77 -1.90 16.08
CA PRO A 92 2.54 -1.22 15.69
C PRO A 92 1.46 -2.29 15.44
N PRO A 93 0.19 -2.01 15.73
CA PRO A 93 -0.87 -2.93 15.37
C PRO A 93 -0.83 -3.18 13.87
N ARG A 94 -1.09 -4.42 13.49
CA ARG A 94 -1.18 -4.78 12.08
C ARG A 94 -2.33 -3.96 11.48
N PRO A 95 -2.16 -3.36 10.29
CA PRO A 95 -3.26 -2.69 9.61
C PRO A 95 -4.44 -3.66 9.51
N GLU A 96 -5.63 -3.22 9.92
CA GLU A 96 -6.85 -4.01 9.75
C GLU A 96 -7.17 -4.05 8.25
N ILE A 97 -6.95 -5.22 7.64
CA ILE A 97 -7.34 -5.47 6.26
C ILE A 97 -8.75 -6.06 6.31
N PRO A 98 -9.77 -5.35 5.81
CA PRO A 98 -11.14 -5.85 5.81
C PRO A 98 -11.26 -7.05 4.87
N CYS A 99 -12.12 -8.01 5.21
CA CYS A 99 -12.42 -9.18 4.37
C CYS A 99 -13.53 -8.85 3.35
N ASP A 100 -13.40 -7.75 2.60
CA ASP A 100 -14.44 -7.25 1.67
C ASP A 100 -14.20 -7.60 0.20
N GLY A 101 -13.08 -8.25 -0.09
CA GLY A 101 -12.71 -8.70 -1.43
C GLY A 101 -12.20 -7.59 -2.33
N VAL A 102 -12.00 -6.36 -1.82
CA VAL A 102 -11.57 -5.21 -2.61
C VAL A 102 -10.05 -5.12 -2.64
N TYR A 103 -9.48 -5.22 -3.84
CA TYR A 103 -8.06 -4.97 -4.07
C TYR A 103 -7.74 -3.48 -3.98
N ARG A 104 -6.74 -3.13 -3.17
CA ARG A 104 -6.35 -1.74 -2.86
C ARG A 104 -4.90 -1.41 -3.25
N GLY A 105 -4.26 -2.28 -4.01
CA GLY A 105 -2.92 -2.00 -4.52
C GLY A 105 -2.95 -1.12 -5.77
N ASP A 106 -1.82 -0.51 -6.10
CA ASP A 106 -1.73 0.42 -7.25
C ASP A 106 -1.74 -0.29 -8.62
N GLY A 107 -1.34 -1.57 -8.66
CA GLY A 107 -1.08 -2.33 -9.89
C GLY A 107 -1.97 -3.55 -10.04
N TYR A 108 -1.50 -4.56 -10.76
CA TYR A 108 -2.16 -5.86 -10.79
C TYR A 108 -2.07 -6.60 -9.47
N ALA A 109 -3.15 -7.29 -9.09
CA ALA A 109 -3.10 -8.30 -8.04
C ALA A 109 -2.21 -9.48 -8.49
N THR A 110 -1.15 -9.78 -7.74
CA THR A 110 -0.24 -10.90 -8.07
C THR A 110 -0.75 -12.26 -7.60
N SER A 111 -1.83 -12.25 -6.81
CA SER A 111 -2.60 -13.40 -6.35
C SER A 111 -4.07 -12.99 -6.29
N CYS A 112 -4.98 -13.94 -6.50
CA CYS A 112 -6.42 -13.72 -6.33
C CYS A 112 -6.91 -13.98 -4.90
N THR A 113 -5.96 -14.13 -3.97
CA THR A 113 -6.19 -14.31 -2.54
C THR A 113 -5.37 -13.30 -1.74
N TYR A 114 -5.85 -12.95 -0.56
CA TYR A 114 -5.17 -12.04 0.35
C TYR A 114 -5.45 -12.37 1.82
N PRO A 115 -4.53 -12.06 2.73
CA PRO A 115 -4.77 -12.20 4.15
C PRO A 115 -5.70 -11.08 4.63
N CYS A 116 -6.71 -11.42 5.43
CA CYS A 116 -7.56 -10.46 6.12
C CYS A 116 -7.65 -10.81 7.62
N ASN A 117 -7.81 -9.79 8.48
CA ASN A 117 -7.57 -9.94 9.92
C ASN A 117 -8.82 -10.26 10.75
N ILE A 118 -10.01 -10.38 10.12
CA ILE A 118 -11.28 -10.59 10.84
C ILE A 118 -11.43 -12.06 11.31
N GLN A 119 -10.71 -13.01 10.72
CA GLN A 119 -10.84 -14.44 11.04
C GLN A 119 -9.49 -15.13 11.26
N ASN A 120 -8.70 -14.71 12.25
CA ASN A 120 -7.46 -15.39 12.66
C ASN A 120 -6.46 -15.64 11.51
N GLY A 121 -6.36 -14.72 10.54
CA GLY A 121 -5.40 -14.82 9.44
C GLY A 121 -5.80 -15.77 8.31
N LYS A 122 -7.09 -16.12 8.17
CA LYS A 122 -7.58 -16.84 6.98
C LYS A 122 -7.36 -16.02 5.70
N LEU A 123 -7.08 -16.73 4.60
CA LEU A 123 -7.05 -16.15 3.27
C LEU A 123 -8.48 -15.91 2.77
N ALA A 124 -8.75 -14.70 2.31
CA ALA A 124 -9.96 -14.35 1.58
C ALA A 124 -9.65 -14.24 0.08
N TRP A 125 -10.69 -14.29 -0.75
CA TRP A 125 -10.58 -14.13 -2.19
C TRP A 125 -10.93 -12.70 -2.60
N TYR A 126 -10.24 -12.18 -3.60
CA TYR A 126 -10.68 -10.95 -4.23
C TYR A 126 -11.98 -11.17 -5.02
N ASN A 127 -12.75 -10.11 -5.18
CA ASN A 127 -14.02 -10.15 -5.92
C ASN A 127 -13.78 -10.56 -7.38
N ARG A 128 -14.77 -11.24 -7.97
CA ARG A 128 -14.74 -11.62 -9.39
C ARG A 128 -14.51 -10.38 -10.25
N GLY A 129 -13.62 -10.49 -11.24
CA GLY A 129 -13.29 -9.38 -12.13
C GLY A 129 -12.18 -8.47 -11.61
N THR A 130 -11.55 -8.79 -10.47
CA THR A 130 -10.34 -8.07 -10.02
C THR A 130 -9.19 -8.35 -10.99
N PRO A 131 -8.56 -7.34 -11.61
CA PRO A 131 -7.43 -7.56 -12.52
C PRO A 131 -6.24 -8.19 -11.80
N CYS A 132 -5.69 -9.25 -12.38
CA CYS A 132 -4.60 -9.99 -11.79
C CYS A 132 -3.50 -10.32 -12.81
N LEU A 133 -2.29 -10.55 -12.32
CA LEU A 133 -1.13 -10.94 -13.12
C LEU A 133 -0.32 -11.99 -12.35
N PRO A 134 -0.39 -13.28 -12.75
CA PRO A 134 0.24 -14.34 -11.98
C PRO A 134 1.77 -14.25 -12.08
N LEU A 135 2.43 -14.41 -10.93
CA LEU A 135 3.88 -14.47 -10.83
C LEU A 135 4.35 -15.89 -10.48
N ASN A 136 5.55 -16.26 -10.93
CA ASN A 136 6.22 -17.47 -10.50
C ASN A 136 6.95 -17.27 -9.16
N SER A 137 7.59 -18.31 -8.66
CA SER A 137 8.33 -18.30 -7.39
C SER A 137 9.48 -17.28 -7.33
N HIS A 138 9.99 -16.84 -8.48
CA HIS A 138 11.05 -15.84 -8.60
C HIS A 138 10.50 -14.40 -8.70
N GLY A 139 9.18 -14.22 -8.63
CA GLY A 139 8.52 -12.92 -8.80
C GLY A 139 8.48 -12.43 -10.25
N ASN A 140 8.80 -13.29 -11.22
CA ASN A 140 8.66 -13.02 -12.64
C ASN A 140 7.26 -13.40 -13.10
N ARG A 141 6.77 -12.78 -14.19
CA ARG A 141 5.45 -13.11 -14.76
C ARG A 141 5.41 -14.57 -15.21
N ALA A 142 4.38 -15.30 -14.80
CA ALA A 142 4.12 -16.67 -15.22
C ALA A 142 3.18 -16.74 -16.44
N GLY A 143 2.55 -15.63 -16.81
CA GLY A 143 1.60 -15.56 -17.93
C GLY A 143 1.15 -14.12 -18.23
N GLY A 144 0.05 -14.01 -18.98
CA GLY A 144 -0.63 -12.74 -19.24
C GLY A 144 -1.51 -12.30 -18.07
N ALA A 145 -1.92 -11.04 -18.07
CA ALA A 145 -2.92 -10.53 -17.16
C ALA A 145 -4.29 -11.16 -17.43
N GLY A 146 -5.10 -11.18 -16.38
CA GLY A 146 -6.39 -11.84 -16.35
C GLY A 146 -7.32 -11.21 -15.32
N LEU A 147 -8.38 -11.95 -15.01
CA LEU A 147 -9.36 -11.58 -13.98
C LEU A 147 -9.41 -12.66 -12.90
N CYS A 148 -9.58 -12.23 -11.65
CA CYS A 148 -9.81 -13.15 -10.55
C CYS A 148 -11.18 -13.82 -10.68
N GLU A 149 -11.19 -15.14 -10.55
CA GLU A 149 -12.39 -15.97 -10.50
C GLU A 149 -12.16 -17.11 -9.51
N ARG A 150 -12.93 -17.14 -8.41
CA ARG A 150 -12.85 -18.18 -7.35
C ARG A 150 -11.43 -18.40 -6.82
N GLY A 151 -10.69 -17.31 -6.59
CA GLY A 151 -9.32 -17.37 -6.06
C GLY A 151 -8.24 -17.73 -7.08
N VAL A 152 -8.59 -17.91 -8.36
CA VAL A 152 -7.64 -18.18 -9.45
C VAL A 152 -7.59 -16.98 -10.41
N CYS A 153 -6.40 -16.68 -10.93
CA CYS A 153 -6.24 -15.65 -11.95
C CYS A 153 -6.44 -16.27 -13.34
N LYS A 154 -7.58 -15.98 -13.98
CA LYS A 154 -7.92 -16.52 -15.30
C LYS A 154 -7.39 -15.57 -16.39
N PRO A 155 -6.43 -15.98 -17.22
CA PRO A 155 -5.77 -15.10 -18.17
C PRO A 155 -6.74 -14.60 -19.26
N SER A 156 -6.46 -13.41 -19.80
CA SER A 156 -7.34 -12.72 -20.76
C SER A 156 -7.74 -13.57 -21.97
N TYR A 157 -6.85 -14.40 -22.52
CA TYR A 157 -7.17 -15.25 -23.67
C TYR A 157 -8.14 -16.41 -23.35
N GLU A 158 -8.38 -16.71 -22.07
CA GLU A 158 -9.39 -17.68 -21.61
C GLU A 158 -10.71 -17.00 -21.21
N LEU A 159 -10.77 -15.67 -21.23
CA LEU A 159 -11.96 -14.91 -20.92
C LEU A 159 -12.88 -14.79 -22.15
N PRO A 160 -14.21 -14.66 -21.95
CA PRO A 160 -15.11 -14.28 -23.02
C PRO A 160 -14.63 -13.00 -23.71
N PRO A 161 -14.80 -12.85 -25.04
CA PRO A 161 -14.34 -11.67 -25.78
C PRO A 161 -14.76 -10.32 -25.16
N GLN A 162 -15.95 -10.26 -24.56
CA GLN A 162 -16.51 -9.09 -23.89
C GLN A 162 -15.77 -8.70 -22.59
N GLU A 163 -15.10 -9.65 -21.94
CA GLU A 163 -14.38 -9.47 -20.69
C GLU A 163 -12.86 -9.30 -20.89
N GLN A 164 -12.30 -9.64 -22.06
CA GLN A 164 -10.85 -9.61 -22.29
C GLN A 164 -10.23 -8.23 -22.02
N GLY A 165 -10.89 -7.15 -22.45
CA GLY A 165 -10.44 -5.78 -22.19
C GLY A 165 -10.47 -5.38 -20.71
N GLN A 166 -11.28 -6.06 -19.88
CA GLN A 166 -11.36 -5.77 -18.45
C GLN A 166 -10.11 -6.25 -17.69
N ALA A 167 -9.35 -7.20 -18.26
CA ALA A 167 -8.05 -7.60 -17.73
C ALA A 167 -6.97 -6.52 -17.90
N HIS A 168 -7.23 -5.47 -18.69
CA HIS A 168 -6.29 -4.39 -18.98
C HIS A 168 -6.95 -3.01 -18.83
N PRO A 169 -7.48 -2.68 -17.65
CA PRO A 169 -8.19 -1.43 -17.44
C PRO A 169 -7.25 -0.23 -17.57
N THR A 170 -7.79 0.89 -18.05
CA THR A 170 -7.01 2.11 -18.36
C THR A 170 -6.18 2.64 -17.20
N TYR A 171 -6.64 2.49 -15.94
CA TYR A 171 -5.88 2.96 -14.77
C TYR A 171 -4.58 2.16 -14.52
N LEU A 172 -4.44 0.97 -15.12
CA LEU A 172 -3.22 0.16 -15.08
C LEU A 172 -2.29 0.41 -16.28
N LEU A 173 -2.71 1.25 -17.24
CA LEU A 173 -1.92 1.60 -18.41
C LEU A 173 -0.84 2.64 -18.06
N LYS A 174 0.26 2.18 -17.45
CA LYS A 174 1.38 3.04 -17.03
C LYS A 174 2.71 2.73 -17.71
N CYS A 175 2.79 1.62 -18.43
CA CYS A 175 4.01 1.28 -19.17
C CYS A 175 4.08 2.11 -20.45
N LYS A 176 5.28 2.58 -20.80
CA LYS A 176 5.54 3.24 -22.09
C LYS A 176 5.27 2.25 -23.22
N GLU A 177 4.74 2.73 -24.33
CA GLU A 177 4.65 1.91 -25.53
C GLU A 177 6.01 1.36 -25.92
N ARG A 178 6.01 0.14 -26.45
CA ARG A 178 7.24 -0.59 -26.76
C ARG A 178 7.10 -1.28 -28.11
N GLU A 179 8.17 -1.24 -28.90
CA GLU A 179 8.29 -2.05 -30.10
C GLU A 179 8.58 -3.51 -29.75
N HIS A 180 7.90 -4.43 -30.41
CA HIS A 180 8.22 -5.85 -30.33
C HIS A 180 9.29 -6.22 -31.35
N THR A 181 10.54 -6.31 -30.91
CA THR A 181 11.68 -6.68 -31.76
C THR A 181 11.93 -8.19 -31.83
N GLY A 182 11.02 -9.00 -31.26
CA GLY A 182 11.16 -10.45 -31.21
C GLY A 182 10.77 -11.12 -32.53
N ARG A 183 11.29 -12.33 -32.79
CA ARG A 183 10.92 -13.13 -33.98
C ARG A 183 9.55 -13.82 -33.85
N SER A 184 9.00 -13.89 -32.64
CA SER A 184 7.75 -14.61 -32.35
C SER A 184 6.54 -13.72 -32.56
N ILE A 185 5.44 -14.27 -33.08
CA ILE A 185 4.15 -13.58 -33.18
C ILE A 185 3.58 -13.37 -31.77
N LEU A 186 3.09 -12.17 -31.49
CA LEU A 186 2.47 -11.85 -30.21
C LEU A 186 1.11 -12.53 -30.07
N THR A 187 0.90 -13.21 -28.95
CA THR A 187 -0.43 -13.72 -28.55
C THR A 187 -1.31 -12.63 -27.93
N SER A 188 -0.72 -11.49 -27.56
CA SER A 188 -1.42 -10.35 -26.99
C SER A 188 -0.68 -9.06 -27.33
N CYS A 189 -1.44 -8.01 -27.62
CA CYS A 189 -0.91 -6.67 -27.90
C CYS A 189 -0.60 -5.84 -26.64
N TYR A 190 -0.64 -6.49 -25.48
CA TYR A 190 -0.24 -5.92 -24.21
C TYR A 190 1.14 -6.43 -23.81
N HIS A 191 1.94 -5.53 -23.24
CA HIS A 191 3.13 -5.88 -22.49
C HIS A 191 2.97 -5.43 -21.03
N TYR A 192 3.93 -5.85 -20.20
CA TYR A 192 3.90 -5.58 -18.77
C TYR A 192 5.25 -5.09 -18.30
N CYS A 193 5.22 -4.08 -17.43
CA CYS A 193 6.39 -3.49 -16.81
C CYS A 193 6.18 -3.41 -15.30
N LYS A 194 7.30 -3.33 -14.57
CA LYS A 194 7.30 -3.12 -13.13
C LYS A 194 7.66 -1.66 -12.87
N VAL A 195 6.80 -0.94 -12.16
CA VAL A 195 7.05 0.45 -11.71
C VAL A 195 7.05 0.43 -10.19
N GLY A 196 8.22 0.65 -9.59
CA GLY A 196 8.41 0.43 -8.15
C GLY A 196 8.20 -1.04 -7.77
N LYS A 197 7.20 -1.30 -6.92
CA LYS A 197 6.87 -2.67 -6.44
C LYS A 197 5.68 -3.29 -7.18
N SER A 198 5.01 -2.54 -8.05
CA SER A 198 3.74 -2.93 -8.66
C SER A 198 3.90 -3.21 -10.15
N TRP A 199 3.06 -4.11 -10.68
CA TRP A 199 3.02 -4.44 -12.10
C TRP A 199 1.92 -3.64 -12.80
N PHE A 200 2.23 -3.18 -14.00
CA PHE A 200 1.36 -2.38 -14.85
C PHE A 200 1.34 -2.94 -16.27
N THR A 201 0.43 -2.46 -17.10
CA THR A 201 0.34 -2.81 -18.51
C THR A 201 0.68 -1.63 -19.41
N GLY A 202 1.06 -1.93 -20.65
CA GLY A 202 1.25 -1.00 -21.76
C GLY A 202 0.92 -1.70 -23.07
N TYR A 203 0.86 -0.92 -24.13
CA TYR A 203 0.66 -1.47 -25.48
C TYR A 203 1.99 -1.74 -26.17
N TYR A 204 2.02 -2.80 -26.99
CA TYR A 204 2.99 -2.80 -28.08
C TYR A 204 2.58 -1.74 -29.11
N ASP A 205 3.58 -1.14 -29.77
CA ASP A 205 3.34 -0.15 -30.80
C ASP A 205 2.65 -0.76 -32.03
N SER A 206 2.34 0.09 -33.02
CA SER A 206 1.70 -0.32 -34.27
C SER A 206 2.65 -0.46 -35.45
N ASN A 207 3.95 -0.64 -35.18
CA ASN A 207 4.94 -0.83 -36.22
C ASN A 207 4.84 -2.22 -36.86
N VAL A 208 5.46 -2.37 -38.02
CA VAL A 208 5.45 -3.64 -38.80
C VAL A 208 6.07 -4.83 -38.07
N THR A 209 6.87 -4.56 -37.03
CA THR A 209 7.55 -5.53 -36.16
C THR A 209 6.64 -6.09 -35.07
N SER A 210 5.59 -5.36 -34.68
CA SER A 210 4.63 -5.75 -33.64
C SER A 210 3.51 -6.65 -34.17
N ALA A 211 3.88 -7.76 -34.81
CA ALA A 211 2.97 -8.73 -35.37
C ALA A 211 2.23 -9.55 -34.29
N CYS A 212 0.94 -9.80 -34.49
CA CYS A 212 0.08 -10.51 -33.53
C CYS A 212 -0.85 -11.52 -34.21
N VAL A 213 -1.42 -12.43 -33.41
CA VAL A 213 -2.43 -13.38 -33.87
C VAL A 213 -3.79 -12.68 -33.97
N LEU A 214 -4.45 -12.76 -35.13
CA LEU A 214 -5.81 -12.26 -35.33
C LEU A 214 -6.82 -13.22 -34.70
N ASP A 215 -7.86 -12.67 -34.05
CA ASP A 215 -8.92 -13.49 -33.45
C ASP A 215 -9.75 -14.25 -34.50
N ALA A 216 -9.93 -13.67 -35.69
CA ALA A 216 -10.67 -14.25 -36.80
C ALA A 216 -9.90 -14.08 -38.13
N PRO A 217 -8.86 -14.91 -38.38
CA PRO A 217 -8.08 -14.82 -39.59
C PRO A 217 -8.88 -15.30 -40.81
N ARG A 218 -8.74 -14.64 -41.96
CA ARG A 218 -9.39 -15.04 -43.23
C ARG A 218 -8.71 -16.26 -43.85
N THR A 219 -7.42 -16.42 -43.62
CA THR A 219 -6.62 -17.56 -44.09
C THR A 219 -5.82 -18.16 -42.93
N PRO A 220 -5.56 -19.47 -42.94
CA PRO A 220 -4.62 -20.08 -42.00
C PRO A 220 -3.28 -19.31 -42.03
N ASN A 221 -2.72 -19.02 -40.86
CA ASN A 221 -1.48 -18.26 -40.68
C ASN A 221 -1.53 -16.76 -41.01
N GLN A 222 -2.72 -16.17 -41.22
CA GLN A 222 -2.81 -14.71 -41.34
C GLN A 222 -2.47 -14.05 -39.99
N VAL A 223 -1.50 -13.14 -40.01
CA VAL A 223 -1.12 -12.32 -38.85
C VAL A 223 -1.70 -10.90 -38.98
N GLY A 224 -1.80 -10.22 -37.85
CA GLY A 224 -2.13 -8.80 -37.77
C GLY A 224 -1.00 -8.01 -37.12
N TRP A 225 -1.29 -6.75 -36.78
CA TRP A 225 -0.40 -5.82 -36.09
C TRP A 225 -1.10 -5.21 -34.89
N CYS A 226 -0.34 -4.94 -33.85
CA CYS A 226 -0.89 -4.38 -32.63
C CYS A 226 -1.32 -2.94 -32.80
N CYS A 227 -2.47 -2.61 -32.22
CA CYS A 227 -2.97 -1.25 -32.18
C CYS A 227 -3.76 -1.03 -30.89
N ARG A 228 -3.14 -0.31 -29.93
CA ARG A 228 -3.76 0.02 -28.63
C ARG A 228 -4.42 -1.18 -27.94
N GLY A 229 -3.72 -2.32 -27.95
CA GLY A 229 -4.18 -3.55 -27.31
C GLY A 229 -5.05 -4.47 -28.19
N VAL A 230 -5.37 -4.07 -29.42
CA VAL A 230 -6.14 -4.87 -30.39
C VAL A 230 -5.24 -5.34 -31.52
N CYS A 231 -5.41 -6.57 -32.00
CA CYS A 231 -4.74 -7.07 -33.19
C CYS A 231 -5.55 -6.73 -34.45
N ILE A 232 -4.99 -5.91 -35.35
CA ILE A 232 -5.68 -5.43 -36.56
C ILE A 232 -4.97 -5.89 -37.84
N GLN A 233 -5.70 -5.90 -38.96
CA GLN A 233 -5.18 -6.40 -40.26
C GLN A 233 -4.19 -5.47 -40.97
N LYS A 234 -3.99 -4.23 -40.51
CA LYS A 234 -3.08 -3.26 -41.13
C LYS A 234 -2.13 -2.73 -40.08
N ALA A 235 -0.85 -2.60 -40.42
CA ALA A 235 0.10 -1.88 -39.59
C ALA A 235 -0.27 -0.39 -39.50
N HIS A 236 0.24 0.29 -38.47
CA HIS A 236 0.03 1.70 -38.17
C HIS A 236 -1.43 2.08 -37.85
N CYS A 237 -1.73 2.20 -36.56
CA CYS A 237 -3.05 2.62 -36.07
C CYS A 237 -3.59 3.85 -36.81
N GLY A 238 -4.74 3.73 -37.47
CA GLY A 238 -5.44 4.89 -38.04
C GLY A 238 -4.78 5.55 -39.25
N SER A 239 -3.78 4.91 -39.87
CA SER A 239 -3.27 5.34 -41.18
C SER A 239 -4.34 5.02 -42.23
N SER A 240 -5.26 5.95 -42.45
CA SER A 240 -6.10 5.92 -43.63
C SER A 240 -5.17 5.97 -44.83
N SER A 241 -5.22 4.93 -45.66
CA SER A 241 -4.55 4.89 -46.96
C SER A 241 -5.04 6.10 -47.75
N THR A 242 -4.24 7.16 -47.74
CA THR A 242 -4.47 8.36 -48.53
C THR A 242 -3.95 8.12 -49.92
#